data_AF-A0AA88W9S0-F1
#
_entry.id   AF-A0AA88W9S0-F1
#
_cell.length_a   1.000
_cell.length_b   1.000
_cell.length_c   1.000
_cell.angle_alpha   90.00
_cell.angle_beta   90.00
_cell.angle_gamma   90.00
#
_symmetry.space_group_name_H-M   'P 1'
#
loop_
_entity.id
_entity.type
_entity.pdbx_description
1 polymer ?
#
loop_
_entity_poly.entity_id
_entity_poly.type
_entity_poly.pdbx_seq_one_letter_code
_entity_poly.pdbx_strand_id
1 'polypeptide(L)'
;MVGIGVDGAVGTGPWGVAEGWKGDRGRRGERLKGGHPRGCVGKGLKNFVKYFLVPKEGEKRAQAPVPKGTLECPPVLELSEQEPEKSQTSPISSADPIQSKVPLYLAPKRGLMVTPPGSQGSQFTQQFLSSVLSQRGPSALPYAEDVKWLIRQHLVALSDACPSLQPKTAAFTHNDGRTVHLLQADGTVPMPFGGVTYNIPVQIWLMESYPRHPPLVFLNPTPDMIIKRPHPFVNPSGMVSIPYLQNWVYPSSNLLDLSRNLSHYFAKDPPLYSQRRPNPHPINPNPAPSPSPSFNSLNNGPSVRPAIPPRAYTPSPYGSGRIQPERPSGTEDPTEVFKRNAINKLVESLHSDIGALRKTREAEMEGMFGAQAALRQREEQLSRGVREMQDEKEGLEQQLQMVLMNADVLEGWLRENEGKAANMGSVDADDMFEACDPLSRQMLECTSSDLAIEDTVYTLDKAAQDGLIPFDQYLRNVRMLSREQFFHRATSAKVRAAQMQAQVSSMATRASHYA
;
A
#
# COMPACT_ATOMS: atom_id res chain seq x y z
N MET A 1 45.13 -1.20 73.40
CA MET A 1 45.49 -1.80 72.10
C MET A 1 44.33 -1.50 71.16
N VAL A 2 44.55 -0.54 70.27
CA VAL A 2 43.65 0.12 69.29
C VAL A 2 42.25 0.54 69.84
N GLY A 3 42.18 1.77 70.36
CA GLY A 3 41.08 2.35 71.17
C GLY A 3 39.87 2.87 70.36
N ILE A 4 38.64 2.81 70.88
CA ILE A 4 37.96 3.62 71.94
C ILE A 4 37.66 5.05 71.47
N GLY A 5 36.36 5.46 71.48
CA GLY A 5 36.01 6.88 71.58
C GLY A 5 34.62 7.37 71.11
N VAL A 6 33.55 6.93 71.78
CA VAL A 6 32.30 7.61 72.23
C VAL A 6 31.79 8.96 71.64
N ASP A 7 30.45 8.97 71.44
CA ASP A 7 29.40 9.99 71.71
C ASP A 7 29.30 11.37 71.02
N GLY A 8 28.07 11.66 70.53
CA GLY A 8 27.29 12.83 71.01
C GLY A 8 27.05 14.05 70.09
N ALA A 9 25.87 14.09 69.47
CA ALA A 9 24.88 15.19 69.34
C ALA A 9 25.23 16.65 68.87
N VAL A 10 24.21 17.26 68.21
CA VAL A 10 23.95 18.72 67.96
C VAL A 10 24.83 19.37 66.86
N GLY A 11 24.38 20.23 65.94
CA GLY A 11 23.10 20.86 65.61
C GLY A 11 23.29 21.95 64.51
N THR A 12 22.17 22.40 63.94
CA THR A 12 21.86 23.78 63.48
C THR A 12 22.92 24.70 62.85
N GLY A 13 22.75 25.02 61.54
CA GLY A 13 23.09 26.30 60.86
C GLY A 13 24.52 26.84 61.04
N PRO A 14 24.83 28.13 60.72
CA PRO A 14 24.09 29.11 59.93
C PRO A 14 24.95 29.95 58.93
N TRP A 15 24.29 30.57 57.94
CA TRP A 15 24.36 31.99 57.50
C TRP A 15 25.64 32.66 56.92
N GLY A 16 25.39 33.62 56.02
CA GLY A 16 26.09 34.92 55.97
C GLY A 16 27.04 35.12 54.77
N VAL A 17 26.66 35.79 53.69
CA VAL A 17 26.58 37.26 53.48
C VAL A 17 27.89 37.89 52.95
N ALA A 18 27.70 38.71 51.91
CA ALA A 18 28.42 39.92 51.52
C ALA A 18 29.73 39.86 50.70
N GLU A 19 29.68 40.66 49.62
CA GLU A 19 30.66 41.65 49.14
C GLU A 19 32.08 41.13 48.79
N GLY A 20 32.62 41.38 47.60
CA GLY A 20 32.67 42.65 46.89
C GLY A 20 34.15 43.04 46.73
N TRP A 21 34.47 43.75 45.65
CA TRP A 21 35.74 44.47 45.42
C TRP A 21 36.97 43.59 45.10
N LYS A 22 37.97 43.99 44.29
CA LYS A 22 38.24 45.08 43.33
C LYS A 22 39.68 44.84 42.87
N GLY A 23 40.06 45.34 41.69
CA GLY A 23 41.47 45.64 41.36
C GLY A 23 42.19 44.53 40.61
N ASP A 24 42.34 44.62 39.30
CA ASP A 24 43.27 45.53 38.59
C ASP A 24 44.75 45.19 38.87
N ARG A 25 45.41 44.67 37.84
CA ARG A 25 46.76 45.11 37.44
C ARG A 25 47.15 44.54 36.07
N GLY A 26 46.96 45.38 35.06
CA GLY A 26 47.96 45.80 34.08
C GLY A 26 48.97 44.79 33.50
N ARG A 27 49.04 44.82 32.16
CA ARG A 27 50.07 45.55 31.38
C ARG A 27 50.73 44.69 30.28
N ARG A 28 50.77 45.27 29.07
CA ARG A 28 51.53 44.89 27.84
C ARG A 28 51.01 43.62 27.15
N GLY A 29 50.63 43.60 25.88
CA GLY A 29 50.94 44.48 24.75
C GLY A 29 51.46 43.57 23.64
N GLU A 30 50.68 43.35 22.58
CA GLU A 30 51.18 43.13 21.22
C GLU A 30 50.01 42.95 20.25
N ARG A 31 50.14 43.61 19.10
CA ARG A 31 49.26 43.65 17.94
C ARG A 31 49.92 42.67 16.94
N LEU A 32 49.24 41.69 16.35
CA LEU A 32 48.63 41.78 15.02
C LEU A 32 48.24 40.38 14.49
N LYS A 33 47.28 40.39 13.55
CA LYS A 33 46.85 39.35 12.59
C LYS A 33 45.92 38.27 13.18
N GLY A 34 44.72 37.98 12.66
CA GLY A 34 43.99 38.43 11.48
C GLY A 34 42.95 37.36 11.15
N GLY A 35 41.75 37.75 10.73
CA GLY A 35 40.87 36.92 9.88
C GLY A 35 39.77 36.06 10.54
N HIS A 36 38.53 36.56 10.46
CA HIS A 36 37.26 35.85 10.22
C HIS A 36 36.77 34.76 11.21
N PRO A 37 35.66 35.01 11.94
CA PRO A 37 34.89 33.95 12.60
C PRO A 37 33.93 33.25 11.62
N ARG A 38 33.99 31.92 11.60
CA ARG A 38 33.03 31.03 10.93
C ARG A 38 31.72 31.02 11.71
N GLY A 39 30.61 31.23 11.00
CA GLY A 39 29.27 31.04 11.54
C GLY A 39 28.93 29.56 11.73
N CYS A 40 28.50 29.21 12.94
CA CYS A 40 27.78 27.97 13.23
C CYS A 40 26.29 28.30 13.28
N VAL A 41 25.56 28.04 12.19
CA VAL A 41 24.09 28.00 12.19
C VAL A 41 23.69 26.56 12.51
N GLY A 42 23.23 26.35 13.75
CA GLY A 42 22.68 25.09 14.20
C GLY A 42 21.37 24.77 13.47
N LYS A 43 21.34 23.61 12.83
CA LYS A 43 20.12 22.91 12.42
C LYS A 43 19.40 22.42 13.68
N GLY A 44 18.11 22.68 13.78
CA GLY A 44 17.30 22.21 14.91
C GLY A 44 15.84 22.63 14.84
N LEU A 45 15.16 22.37 13.72
CA LEU A 45 13.70 22.38 13.67
C LEU A 45 13.23 21.17 12.88
N LYS A 46 12.71 20.18 13.60
CA LYS A 46 11.60 19.29 13.23
C LYS A 46 11.32 18.38 14.42
N ASN A 47 10.03 18.20 14.71
CA ASN A 47 9.38 17.36 15.73
C ASN A 47 9.04 18.09 17.04
N PHE A 48 7.81 18.61 17.15
CA PHE A 48 6.80 18.16 18.12
C PHE A 48 5.53 19.04 18.02
N VAL A 49 4.48 18.52 17.39
CA VAL A 49 3.09 18.82 17.75
C VAL A 49 2.43 17.46 17.88
N LYS A 50 2.47 16.92 19.09
CA LYS A 50 1.63 15.81 19.51
C LYS A 50 1.18 16.18 20.92
N TYR A 51 -0.13 16.10 21.13
CA TYR A 51 -0.92 16.41 22.32
C TYR A 51 -1.47 17.85 22.39
N PHE A 52 -2.79 17.89 22.60
CA PHE A 52 -3.74 19.00 22.66
C PHE A 52 -4.39 19.39 21.32
N LEU A 53 -5.66 18.96 21.20
CA LEU A 53 -6.67 19.10 20.14
C LEU A 53 -6.54 18.21 18.88
N VAL A 54 -7.59 17.39 18.68
CA VAL A 54 -7.85 16.52 17.52
C VAL A 54 -8.64 17.33 16.47
N PRO A 55 -8.17 17.45 15.22
CA PRO A 55 -8.95 17.91 14.08
C PRO A 55 -9.35 16.76 13.14
N LYS A 56 -10.49 16.88 12.47
CA LYS A 56 -10.80 16.13 11.24
C LYS A 56 -10.52 17.01 10.02
N GLU A 57 -9.72 16.47 9.10
CA GLU A 57 -9.10 17.12 7.95
C GLU A 57 -10.07 17.45 6.81
N GLY A 58 -9.69 18.49 6.06
CA GLY A 58 -10.02 18.69 4.65
C GLY A 58 -8.75 19.05 3.89
N GLU A 59 -8.30 18.13 3.03
CA GLU A 59 -7.02 18.12 2.32
C GLU A 59 -7.06 18.95 1.01
N LYS A 60 -6.04 19.78 0.75
CA LYS A 60 -5.65 20.22 -0.60
C LYS A 60 -4.13 20.16 -0.78
N ARG A 61 -3.72 19.03 -1.36
CA ARG A 61 -2.58 18.75 -2.24
C ARG A 61 -1.72 19.95 -2.68
N ALA A 62 -0.47 20.00 -2.21
CA ALA A 62 0.60 20.80 -2.77
C ALA A 62 1.36 20.03 -3.85
N GLN A 63 1.65 20.73 -4.95
CA GLN A 63 2.45 20.29 -6.08
C GLN A 63 3.92 20.64 -5.77
N ALA A 64 4.82 19.65 -5.82
CA ALA A 64 6.26 19.86 -5.68
C ALA A 64 6.90 20.13 -7.07
N PRO A 65 7.99 20.93 -7.12
CA PRO A 65 8.64 21.35 -8.35
C PRO A 65 9.59 20.28 -8.93
N VAL A 66 9.61 20.15 -10.26
CA VAL A 66 10.52 19.30 -11.04
C VAL A 66 11.76 20.13 -11.46
N PRO A 67 12.98 19.53 -11.46
CA PRO A 67 14.21 20.20 -11.88
C PRO A 67 14.30 20.41 -13.40
N LYS A 68 14.97 21.51 -13.78
CA LYS A 68 15.26 21.89 -15.18
C LYS A 68 16.23 20.90 -15.84
N GLY A 69 15.80 20.32 -16.96
CA GLY A 69 16.63 19.58 -17.91
C GLY A 69 16.08 19.81 -19.32
N THR A 70 16.93 20.36 -20.18
CA THR A 70 16.65 20.86 -21.53
C THR A 70 16.44 19.73 -22.53
N LEU A 71 15.29 19.64 -23.21
CA LEU A 71 15.13 19.03 -24.54
C LEU A 71 13.91 19.64 -25.25
N GLU A 72 14.11 20.13 -26.48
CA GLU A 72 13.14 20.76 -27.38
C GLU A 72 11.99 19.82 -27.80
N CYS A 73 10.81 20.39 -28.06
CA CYS A 73 9.78 19.86 -28.96
C CYS A 73 8.98 21.01 -29.64
N PRO A 74 8.42 20.79 -30.85
CA PRO A 74 7.95 21.81 -31.82
C PRO A 74 6.47 22.25 -31.61
N PRO A 75 5.93 23.24 -32.37
CA PRO A 75 4.79 24.05 -31.93
C PRO A 75 3.42 23.44 -32.25
N VAL A 76 2.44 23.78 -31.39
CA VAL A 76 1.01 23.45 -31.55
C VAL A 76 0.28 24.63 -32.17
N LEU A 77 -0.58 24.30 -33.15
CA LEU A 77 -1.39 25.20 -33.96
C LEU A 77 -2.49 25.91 -33.15
N GLU A 78 -2.62 27.19 -33.48
CA GLU A 78 -3.57 28.19 -33.01
C GLU A 78 -4.92 28.01 -33.74
N LEU A 79 -6.03 27.91 -33.00
CA LEU A 79 -7.38 27.97 -33.57
C LEU A 79 -8.17 29.09 -32.88
N SER A 80 -8.52 30.05 -33.73
CA SER A 80 -9.21 31.31 -33.52
C SER A 80 -10.63 31.17 -32.99
N GLU A 81 -10.95 31.93 -31.95
CA GLU A 81 -12.30 32.28 -31.52
C GLU A 81 -12.92 33.32 -32.47
N GLN A 82 -14.21 33.18 -32.76
CA GLN A 82 -14.99 34.16 -33.53
C GLN A 82 -16.37 34.31 -32.87
N GLU A 83 -16.65 35.50 -32.34
CA GLU A 83 -17.99 35.96 -31.95
C GLU A 83 -18.93 36.03 -33.18
N PRO A 84 -20.26 36.08 -32.98
CA PRO A 84 -20.92 37.38 -33.15
C PRO A 84 -22.16 37.68 -32.26
N GLU A 85 -22.23 38.98 -31.94
CA GLU A 85 -23.37 39.92 -31.95
C GLU A 85 -24.53 39.91 -30.93
N LYS A 86 -24.69 41.12 -30.36
CA LYS A 86 -25.83 41.67 -29.60
C LYS A 86 -26.99 42.05 -30.52
N SER A 87 -28.21 41.99 -29.98
CA SER A 87 -29.32 42.87 -30.38
C SER A 87 -30.19 43.21 -29.17
N GLN A 88 -30.59 44.49 -29.09
CA GLN A 88 -31.16 45.19 -27.94
C GLN A 88 -32.70 45.24 -27.94
N THR A 89 -33.24 45.72 -26.81
CA THR A 89 -34.47 46.52 -26.57
C THR A 89 -35.71 45.86 -25.90
N SER A 90 -36.21 46.61 -24.92
CA SER A 90 -37.06 46.30 -23.74
C SER A 90 -38.54 46.72 -23.96
N PRO A 91 -39.37 47.04 -22.93
CA PRO A 91 -39.82 46.37 -21.68
C PRO A 91 -41.38 46.31 -21.57
N ILE A 92 -41.98 45.81 -20.46
CA ILE A 92 -43.31 46.16 -19.82
C ILE A 92 -43.58 45.09 -18.71
N SER A 93 -43.45 45.40 -17.41
CA SER A 93 -44.42 45.90 -16.41
C SER A 93 -45.39 44.87 -15.77
N SER A 94 -45.10 44.56 -14.49
CA SER A 94 -45.99 44.50 -13.30
C SER A 94 -47.38 43.85 -13.32
N ALA A 95 -47.60 42.85 -12.44
CA ALA A 95 -48.70 42.79 -11.46
C ALA A 95 -48.55 41.60 -10.49
N ASP A 96 -48.71 41.85 -9.18
CA ASP A 96 -48.59 40.92 -8.04
C ASP A 96 -49.93 40.14 -7.74
N PRO A 97 -50.19 39.56 -6.54
CA PRO A 97 -50.43 38.12 -6.39
C PRO A 97 -51.81 37.80 -5.79
N ILE A 98 -52.27 36.54 -5.85
CA ILE A 98 -53.47 36.12 -5.08
C ILE A 98 -53.23 34.80 -4.35
N GLN A 99 -53.40 34.89 -3.03
CA GLN A 99 -53.51 33.82 -2.03
C GLN A 99 -54.75 32.95 -2.23
N SER A 100 -54.67 31.66 -1.89
CA SER A 100 -55.66 30.95 -1.04
C SER A 100 -55.18 29.51 -0.81
N LYS A 101 -54.81 29.18 0.42
CA LYS A 101 -55.62 28.51 1.46
C LYS A 101 -55.96 27.04 1.16
N VAL A 102 -55.31 26.20 1.95
CA VAL A 102 -55.53 24.78 2.24
C VAL A 102 -56.96 24.50 2.69
N PRO A 103 -57.51 23.31 2.35
CA PRO A 103 -58.29 22.55 3.32
C PRO A 103 -57.68 21.16 3.57
N LEU A 104 -57.50 20.87 4.86
CA LEU A 104 -57.37 19.54 5.45
C LEU A 104 -58.57 18.68 5.03
N TYR A 105 -58.36 17.43 4.58
CA TYR A 105 -59.21 16.29 4.95
C TYR A 105 -58.51 14.96 4.62
N LEU A 106 -58.35 14.16 5.69
CA LEU A 106 -58.39 12.69 5.78
C LEU A 106 -57.51 11.80 4.89
N ALA A 107 -56.67 11.02 5.57
CA ALA A 107 -55.96 9.85 5.05
C ALA A 107 -56.89 8.77 4.47
N PRO A 108 -56.43 8.02 3.44
CA PRO A 108 -56.87 6.66 3.20
C PRO A 108 -55.80 5.63 3.54
N LYS A 109 -56.29 4.54 4.13
CA LYS A 109 -55.60 3.31 4.54
C LYS A 109 -54.89 2.62 3.38
N ARG A 110 -53.75 1.99 3.73
CA ARG A 110 -53.12 0.79 3.14
C ARG A 110 -53.72 0.30 1.81
N GLY A 111 -53.07 0.67 0.70
CA GLY A 111 -53.10 -0.05 -0.57
C GLY A 111 -51.71 -0.61 -0.85
N LEU A 112 -51.62 -1.93 -1.04
CA LEU A 112 -50.39 -2.65 -1.40
C LEU A 112 -49.74 -2.02 -2.65
N MET A 113 -48.53 -1.49 -2.50
CA MET A 113 -47.64 -1.25 -3.63
C MET A 113 -47.18 -2.59 -4.16
N VAL A 114 -47.69 -2.99 -5.32
CA VAL A 114 -47.11 -4.07 -6.12
C VAL A 114 -45.80 -3.54 -6.69
N THR A 115 -44.68 -4.04 -6.16
CA THR A 115 -43.34 -3.81 -6.69
C THR A 115 -43.16 -4.54 -8.04
N PRO A 116 -42.39 -4.00 -9.00
CA PRO A 116 -42.09 -4.71 -10.24
C PRO A 116 -41.31 -6.01 -9.94
N PRO A 117 -41.54 -7.11 -10.67
CA PRO A 117 -40.92 -8.41 -10.41
C PRO A 117 -39.47 -8.48 -10.93
N GLY A 118 -38.62 -7.58 -10.42
CA GLY A 118 -37.18 -7.54 -10.68
C GLY A 118 -36.35 -6.94 -9.54
N SER A 119 -36.96 -6.36 -8.50
CA SER A 119 -36.23 -5.55 -7.51
C SER A 119 -35.61 -6.31 -6.33
N GLN A 120 -35.91 -7.60 -6.13
CA GLN A 120 -35.40 -8.33 -4.97
C GLN A 120 -33.92 -8.74 -5.12
N GLY A 121 -33.51 -9.15 -6.32
CA GLY A 121 -32.12 -9.54 -6.60
C GLY A 121 -31.15 -8.37 -6.44
N SER A 122 -31.46 -7.22 -7.04
CA SER A 122 -30.60 -6.02 -6.96
C SER A 122 -30.48 -5.52 -5.51
N GLN A 123 -31.57 -5.55 -4.72
CA GLN A 123 -31.48 -5.18 -3.29
C GLN A 123 -30.65 -6.16 -2.46
N PHE A 124 -30.78 -7.47 -2.70
CA PHE A 124 -29.94 -8.47 -2.04
C PHE A 124 -28.46 -8.24 -2.35
N THR A 125 -28.13 -7.98 -3.63
CA THR A 125 -26.77 -7.68 -4.06
C THR A 125 -26.23 -6.41 -3.40
N GLN A 126 -27.04 -5.35 -3.31
CA GLN A 126 -26.64 -4.13 -2.61
C GLN A 126 -26.35 -4.35 -1.12
N GLN A 127 -27.19 -5.14 -0.44
CA GLN A 127 -27.02 -5.48 0.97
C GLN A 127 -25.78 -6.34 1.20
N PHE A 128 -25.58 -7.36 0.36
CA PHE A 128 -24.40 -8.21 0.39
C PHE A 128 -23.12 -7.39 0.22
N LEU A 129 -23.03 -6.57 -0.83
CA LEU A 129 -21.84 -5.75 -1.09
C LEU A 129 -21.59 -4.75 0.04
N SER A 130 -22.63 -4.13 0.59
CA SER A 130 -22.50 -3.21 1.73
C SER A 130 -21.96 -3.95 2.96
N SER A 131 -22.47 -5.14 3.25
CA SER A 131 -21.99 -5.97 4.36
C SER A 131 -20.51 -6.31 4.18
N VAL A 132 -20.12 -6.96 3.08
CA VAL A 132 -18.76 -7.46 2.88
C VAL A 132 -17.73 -6.32 2.80
N LEU A 133 -18.03 -5.22 2.11
CA LEU A 133 -17.09 -4.10 1.99
C LEU A 133 -16.93 -3.32 3.31
N SER A 134 -17.93 -3.34 4.18
CA SER A 134 -17.88 -2.70 5.50
C SER A 134 -17.21 -3.55 6.59
N GLN A 135 -16.93 -4.83 6.33
CA GLN A 135 -16.24 -5.69 7.29
C GLN A 135 -14.85 -5.15 7.63
N ARG A 136 -14.49 -5.23 8.91
CA ARG A 136 -13.19 -4.83 9.46
C ARG A 136 -12.53 -6.02 10.15
N GLY A 137 -11.21 -5.97 10.31
CA GLY A 137 -10.43 -7.03 10.96
C GLY A 137 -9.91 -8.07 9.97
N PRO A 138 -9.59 -9.30 10.43
CA PRO A 138 -8.88 -10.30 9.63
C PRO A 138 -9.69 -10.85 8.43
N SER A 139 -11.01 -10.64 8.41
CA SER A 139 -11.89 -10.99 7.28
C SER A 139 -12.15 -9.83 6.31
N ALA A 140 -11.54 -8.66 6.55
CA ALA A 140 -11.72 -7.50 5.69
C ALA A 140 -11.09 -7.76 4.31
N LEU A 141 -11.79 -7.31 3.27
CA LEU A 141 -11.28 -7.36 1.91
C LEU A 141 -10.11 -6.37 1.75
N PRO A 142 -9.06 -6.73 1.00
CA PRO A 142 -7.84 -5.93 0.83
C PRO A 142 -8.02 -4.80 -0.21
N TYR A 143 -9.10 -4.03 -0.11
CA TYR A 143 -9.35 -2.85 -0.95
C TYR A 143 -9.18 -1.57 -0.12
N ALA A 144 -8.61 -0.53 -0.73
CA ALA A 144 -8.51 0.77 -0.09
C ALA A 144 -9.90 1.39 0.16
N GLU A 145 -10.08 2.07 1.30
CA GLU A 145 -11.40 2.58 1.74
C GLU A 145 -12.02 3.56 0.74
N ASP A 146 -11.20 4.37 0.08
CA ASP A 146 -11.60 5.35 -0.94
C ASP A 146 -12.22 4.69 -2.19
N VAL A 147 -11.79 3.47 -2.54
CA VAL A 147 -12.28 2.78 -3.74
C VAL A 147 -13.44 1.81 -3.48
N LYS A 148 -13.70 1.42 -2.22
CA LYS A 148 -14.76 0.45 -1.88
C LYS A 148 -16.14 0.88 -2.36
N TRP A 149 -16.46 2.17 -2.25
CA TRP A 149 -17.73 2.71 -2.74
C TRP A 149 -17.86 2.55 -4.27
N LEU A 150 -16.78 2.82 -5.00
CA LEU A 150 -16.75 2.70 -6.45
C LEU A 150 -16.82 1.23 -6.91
N ILE A 151 -16.12 0.34 -6.20
CA ILE A 151 -16.22 -1.13 -6.42
C ILE A 151 -17.66 -1.59 -6.29
N ARG A 152 -18.36 -1.16 -5.23
CA ARG A 152 -19.77 -1.44 -5.04
C ARG A 152 -20.60 -0.94 -6.22
N GLN A 153 -20.41 0.31 -6.64
CA GLN A 153 -21.15 0.87 -7.78
C GLN A 153 -20.93 0.08 -9.07
N HIS A 154 -19.68 -0.29 -9.38
CA HIS A 154 -19.35 -1.05 -10.58
C HIS A 154 -19.96 -2.46 -10.55
N LEU A 155 -19.97 -3.13 -9.39
CA LEU A 155 -20.56 -4.46 -9.25
C LEU A 155 -22.10 -4.44 -9.29
N VAL A 156 -22.73 -3.43 -8.71
CA VAL A 156 -24.19 -3.25 -8.81
C VAL A 156 -24.60 -3.01 -10.26
N ALA A 157 -23.94 -2.08 -10.96
CA ALA A 157 -24.20 -1.81 -12.36
C ALA A 157 -23.99 -3.05 -13.25
N LEU A 158 -22.98 -3.86 -12.95
CA LEU A 158 -22.73 -5.13 -13.62
C LEU A 158 -23.86 -6.15 -13.37
N SER A 159 -24.31 -6.30 -12.12
CA SER A 159 -25.39 -7.23 -11.77
C SER A 159 -26.74 -6.82 -12.35
N ASP A 160 -27.00 -5.51 -12.47
CA ASP A 160 -28.23 -5.00 -13.07
C ASP A 160 -28.27 -5.26 -14.60
N ALA A 161 -27.12 -5.14 -15.28
CA ALA A 161 -27.03 -5.40 -16.72
C ALA A 161 -26.87 -6.88 -17.09
N CYS A 162 -26.25 -7.68 -16.21
CA CYS A 162 -26.04 -9.11 -16.38
C CYS A 162 -26.51 -9.84 -15.11
N PRO A 163 -27.82 -10.12 -14.97
CA PRO A 163 -28.39 -10.71 -13.74
C PRO A 163 -27.83 -12.09 -13.37
N SER A 164 -27.29 -12.82 -14.35
CA SER A 164 -26.60 -14.09 -14.16
C SER A 164 -25.23 -13.96 -13.49
N LEU A 165 -24.62 -12.77 -13.50
CA LEU A 165 -23.29 -12.50 -12.97
C LEU A 165 -23.42 -11.94 -11.54
N GLN A 166 -23.17 -12.78 -10.55
CA GLN A 166 -23.42 -12.44 -9.15
C GLN A 166 -22.10 -12.17 -8.41
N PRO A 167 -22.03 -11.09 -7.62
CA PRO A 167 -20.86 -10.84 -6.80
C PRO A 167 -20.80 -11.83 -5.64
N LYS A 168 -19.61 -12.34 -5.36
CA LYS A 168 -19.31 -13.24 -4.25
C LYS A 168 -17.89 -13.02 -3.75
N THR A 169 -17.63 -13.44 -2.52
CA THR A 169 -16.27 -13.44 -1.95
C THR A 169 -15.66 -14.82 -2.09
N ALA A 170 -14.39 -14.90 -2.48
CA ALA A 170 -13.68 -16.17 -2.53
C ALA A 170 -12.20 -16.01 -2.28
N ALA A 171 -11.56 -17.11 -1.89
CA ALA A 171 -10.11 -17.22 -1.78
C ALA A 171 -9.48 -17.26 -3.18
N PHE A 172 -8.59 -16.31 -3.46
CA PHE A 172 -7.77 -16.23 -4.66
C PHE A 172 -6.32 -16.54 -4.30
N THR A 173 -5.69 -17.45 -5.05
CA THR A 173 -4.28 -17.80 -4.86
C THR A 173 -3.44 -17.07 -5.91
N HIS A 174 -2.58 -16.17 -5.44
CA HIS A 174 -1.62 -15.44 -6.26
C HIS A 174 -0.50 -16.37 -6.77
N ASN A 175 0.22 -15.91 -7.79
CA ASN A 175 1.33 -16.67 -8.39
C ASN A 175 2.50 -16.92 -7.42
N ASP A 176 2.59 -16.15 -6.33
CA ASP A 176 3.57 -16.31 -5.25
C ASP A 176 3.12 -17.33 -4.17
N GLY A 177 1.95 -17.94 -4.33
CA GLY A 177 1.36 -18.90 -3.40
C GLY A 177 0.54 -18.27 -2.28
N ARG A 178 0.46 -16.93 -2.19
CA ARG A 178 -0.36 -16.26 -1.17
C ARG A 178 -1.83 -16.40 -1.51
N THR A 179 -2.65 -16.68 -0.49
CA THR A 179 -4.11 -16.75 -0.65
C THR A 179 -4.77 -15.57 0.04
N VAL A 180 -5.60 -14.84 -0.71
CA VAL A 180 -6.30 -13.64 -0.26
C VAL A 180 -7.79 -13.77 -0.55
N HIS A 181 -8.64 -13.17 0.30
CA HIS A 181 -10.08 -13.12 0.03
C HIS A 181 -10.39 -11.89 -0.82
N LEU A 182 -10.91 -12.11 -2.02
CA LEU A 182 -11.27 -11.06 -2.97
C LEU A 182 -12.75 -11.13 -3.35
N LEU A 183 -13.27 -10.01 -3.83
CA LEU A 183 -14.53 -9.98 -4.55
C LEU A 183 -14.32 -10.52 -5.97
N GLN A 184 -15.25 -11.35 -6.39
CA GLN A 184 -15.38 -11.77 -7.78
C GLN A 184 -16.84 -11.67 -8.22
N ALA A 185 -17.06 -11.48 -9.51
CA ALA A 185 -18.36 -11.70 -10.13
C ALA A 185 -18.31 -13.01 -10.92
N ASP A 186 -19.13 -13.98 -10.53
CA ASP A 186 -19.20 -15.30 -11.15
C ASP A 186 -20.59 -15.54 -11.72
N GLY A 187 -20.64 -16.12 -12.91
CA GLY A 187 -21.89 -16.35 -13.61
C GLY A 187 -21.71 -16.51 -15.09
N THR A 188 -22.66 -16.02 -15.87
CA THR A 188 -22.61 -16.08 -17.34
C THR A 188 -22.79 -14.71 -17.99
N VAL A 189 -22.13 -14.50 -19.13
CA VAL A 189 -22.28 -13.32 -19.99
C VAL A 189 -23.02 -13.74 -21.26
N PRO A 190 -24.10 -13.02 -21.66
CA PRO A 190 -24.81 -13.31 -22.91
C PRO A 190 -23.92 -12.98 -24.11
N MET A 191 -23.86 -13.89 -25.06
CA MET A 191 -23.05 -13.81 -26.27
C MET A 191 -23.89 -14.22 -27.48
N PRO A 192 -24.30 -13.28 -28.34
CA PRO A 192 -25.04 -13.60 -29.55
C PRO A 192 -24.13 -14.17 -30.64
N PHE A 193 -24.41 -15.38 -31.12
CA PHE A 193 -23.67 -16.03 -32.20
C PHE A 193 -24.61 -16.83 -33.10
N GLY A 194 -24.50 -16.65 -34.42
CA GLY A 194 -25.31 -17.41 -35.38
C GLY A 194 -26.83 -17.25 -35.21
N GLY A 195 -27.30 -16.08 -34.73
CA GLY A 195 -28.71 -15.80 -34.48
C GLY A 195 -29.27 -16.34 -33.16
N VAL A 196 -28.45 -16.98 -32.32
CA VAL A 196 -28.82 -17.50 -31.00
C VAL A 196 -27.94 -16.85 -29.92
N THR A 197 -28.52 -16.51 -28.78
CA THR A 197 -27.76 -15.99 -27.63
C THR A 197 -27.33 -17.14 -26.74
N TYR A 198 -26.02 -17.37 -26.66
CA TYR A 198 -25.40 -18.33 -25.75
C TYR A 198 -24.97 -17.64 -24.46
N ASN A 199 -24.98 -18.37 -23.35
CA ASN A 199 -24.53 -17.85 -22.05
C ASN A 199 -23.14 -18.43 -21.74
N ILE A 200 -22.11 -17.58 -21.81
CA ILE A 200 -20.73 -18.00 -21.60
C ILE A 200 -20.40 -17.87 -20.11
N PRO A 201 -19.95 -18.93 -19.43
CA PRO A 201 -19.56 -18.86 -18.03
C PRO A 201 -18.23 -18.12 -17.85
N VAL A 202 -18.25 -17.07 -17.03
CA VAL A 202 -17.13 -16.15 -16.78
C VAL A 202 -16.99 -15.88 -15.28
N GLN A 203 -15.74 -15.83 -14.83
CA GLN A 203 -15.34 -15.34 -13.52
C GLN A 203 -14.49 -14.08 -13.67
N ILE A 204 -14.93 -12.99 -13.06
CA ILE A 204 -14.25 -11.70 -13.04
C ILE A 204 -13.75 -11.44 -11.63
N TRP A 205 -12.44 -11.56 -11.40
CA TRP A 205 -11.79 -11.31 -10.13
C TRP A 205 -11.35 -9.85 -10.01
N LEU A 206 -11.72 -9.18 -8.93
CA LEU A 206 -11.31 -7.81 -8.64
C LEU A 206 -10.04 -7.85 -7.79
N MET A 207 -8.90 -7.56 -8.41
CA MET A 207 -7.59 -7.51 -7.74
C MET A 207 -7.52 -6.35 -6.74
N GLU A 208 -6.62 -6.41 -5.75
CA GLU A 208 -6.47 -5.38 -4.69
C GLU A 208 -6.24 -3.97 -5.25
N SER A 209 -5.64 -3.89 -6.43
CA SER A 209 -5.31 -2.64 -7.13
C SER A 209 -6.43 -2.10 -8.01
N TYR A 210 -7.56 -2.80 -8.13
CA TYR A 210 -8.73 -2.32 -8.85
C TYR A 210 -9.29 -1.05 -8.16
N PRO A 211 -9.76 -0.03 -8.92
CA PRO A 211 -9.94 0.03 -10.37
C PRO A 211 -8.74 0.58 -11.16
N ARG A 212 -7.61 0.89 -10.50
CA ARG A 212 -6.42 1.44 -11.17
C ARG A 212 -5.79 0.45 -12.16
N HIS A 213 -5.95 -0.84 -11.88
CA HIS A 213 -5.60 -1.94 -12.78
C HIS A 213 -6.83 -2.77 -13.16
N PRO A 214 -6.79 -3.46 -14.33
CA PRO A 214 -7.91 -4.26 -14.80
C PRO A 214 -8.20 -5.45 -13.87
N PRO A 215 -9.45 -5.94 -13.85
CA PRO A 215 -9.77 -7.21 -13.20
C PRO A 215 -9.16 -8.39 -13.98
N LEU A 216 -8.98 -9.53 -13.30
CA LEU A 216 -8.60 -10.77 -13.96
C LEU A 216 -9.86 -11.54 -14.39
N VAL A 217 -9.92 -11.95 -15.65
CA VAL A 217 -11.09 -12.62 -16.22
C VAL A 217 -10.72 -14.03 -16.65
N PHE A 218 -11.50 -15.01 -16.20
CA PHE A 218 -11.36 -16.42 -16.57
C PHE A 218 -12.67 -16.97 -17.11
N LEU A 219 -12.59 -17.87 -18.08
CA LEU A 219 -13.70 -18.72 -18.47
C LEU A 219 -13.81 -19.89 -17.49
N ASN A 220 -15.04 -20.19 -17.08
CA ASN A 220 -15.33 -21.31 -16.19
C ASN A 220 -16.13 -22.39 -16.93
N PRO A 221 -15.51 -23.17 -17.85
CA PRO A 221 -16.23 -24.14 -18.67
C PRO A 221 -16.90 -25.20 -17.81
N THR A 222 -18.16 -25.53 -18.12
CA THR A 222 -18.83 -26.72 -17.55
C THR A 222 -18.14 -28.00 -18.03
N PRO A 223 -18.36 -29.17 -17.40
CA PRO A 223 -17.71 -30.43 -17.80
C PRO A 223 -17.90 -30.83 -19.27
N ASP A 224 -18.98 -30.38 -19.90
CA ASP A 224 -19.27 -30.64 -21.31
C ASP A 224 -18.83 -29.48 -22.23
N MET A 225 -18.02 -28.54 -21.75
CA MET A 225 -17.48 -27.43 -22.53
C MET A 225 -15.96 -27.53 -22.66
N ILE A 226 -15.45 -27.24 -23.86
CA ILE A 226 -14.02 -27.21 -24.15
C ILE A 226 -13.64 -25.82 -24.67
N ILE A 227 -12.55 -25.27 -24.16
CA ILE A 227 -11.96 -24.03 -24.66
C ILE A 227 -11.38 -24.27 -26.06
N LYS A 228 -11.81 -23.49 -27.04
CA LYS A 228 -11.26 -23.46 -28.40
C LYS A 228 -9.77 -23.14 -28.36
N ARG A 229 -8.96 -23.94 -29.04
CA ARG A 229 -7.51 -23.71 -29.18
C ARG A 229 -7.09 -23.86 -30.65
N PRO A 230 -6.30 -22.91 -31.20
CA PRO A 230 -5.91 -21.62 -30.63
C PRO A 230 -7.08 -20.62 -30.65
N HIS A 231 -7.15 -19.74 -29.65
CA HIS A 231 -8.10 -18.62 -29.61
C HIS A 231 -7.32 -17.30 -29.38
N PRO A 232 -7.61 -16.22 -30.13
CA PRO A 232 -6.80 -14.99 -30.08
C PRO A 232 -6.82 -14.28 -28.72
N PHE A 233 -7.93 -14.40 -27.98
CA PHE A 233 -8.13 -13.67 -26.71
C PHE A 233 -8.22 -14.57 -25.48
N VAL A 234 -8.01 -15.88 -25.61
CA VAL A 234 -8.19 -16.82 -24.50
C VAL A 234 -7.06 -17.83 -24.51
N ASN A 235 -6.37 -17.94 -23.38
CA ASN A 235 -5.27 -18.88 -23.25
C ASN A 235 -5.77 -20.29 -22.85
N PRO A 236 -4.91 -21.32 -22.88
CA PRO A 236 -5.29 -22.68 -22.48
C PRO A 236 -5.83 -22.83 -21.06
N SER A 237 -5.47 -21.93 -20.14
CA SER A 237 -5.96 -21.90 -18.76
C SER A 237 -7.32 -21.21 -18.62
N GLY A 238 -7.90 -20.69 -19.71
CA GLY A 238 -9.18 -19.98 -19.70
C GLY A 238 -9.08 -18.50 -19.33
N MET A 239 -7.89 -17.97 -19.06
CA MET A 239 -7.68 -16.54 -18.84
C MET A 239 -7.92 -15.75 -20.13
N VAL A 240 -8.71 -14.69 -20.00
CA VAL A 240 -9.13 -13.83 -21.11
C VAL A 240 -8.21 -12.62 -21.20
N SER A 241 -7.74 -12.33 -22.41
CA SER A 241 -6.95 -11.14 -22.75
C SER A 241 -7.55 -10.48 -24.00
N ILE A 242 -8.54 -9.61 -23.78
CA ILE A 242 -9.15 -8.78 -24.83
C ILE A 242 -8.52 -7.37 -24.84
N PRO A 243 -8.57 -6.64 -25.97
CA PRO A 243 -8.00 -5.29 -26.06
C PRO A 243 -8.52 -4.32 -24.97
N TYR A 244 -9.77 -4.47 -24.53
CA TYR A 244 -10.33 -3.65 -23.46
C TYR A 244 -9.64 -3.84 -22.10
N LEU A 245 -9.18 -5.06 -21.78
CA LEU A 245 -8.40 -5.34 -20.57
C LEU A 245 -6.95 -4.85 -20.70
N GLN A 246 -6.37 -4.96 -21.89
CA GLN A 246 -5.00 -4.53 -22.17
C GLN A 246 -4.86 -3.00 -22.11
N ASN A 247 -5.87 -2.28 -22.59
CA ASN A 247 -5.92 -0.81 -22.61
C ASN A 247 -6.82 -0.25 -21.50
N TRP A 248 -6.85 -0.90 -20.34
CA TRP A 248 -7.66 -0.47 -19.20
C TRP A 248 -7.16 0.88 -18.67
N VAL A 249 -8.03 1.89 -18.66
CA VAL A 249 -7.71 3.24 -18.20
C VAL A 249 -8.73 3.70 -17.16
N TYR A 250 -8.29 3.86 -15.92
CA TYR A 250 -9.08 4.47 -14.85
C TYR A 250 -9.07 6.00 -14.98
N PRO A 251 -10.21 6.72 -14.85
CA PRO A 251 -11.56 6.27 -14.47
C PRO A 251 -12.50 5.90 -15.63
N SER A 252 -12.05 5.94 -16.88
CA SER A 252 -12.90 5.68 -18.04
C SER A 252 -13.38 4.23 -18.18
N SER A 253 -12.60 3.26 -17.67
CA SER A 253 -12.88 1.82 -17.79
C SER A 253 -13.65 1.29 -16.59
N ASN A 254 -14.63 0.42 -16.83
CA ASN A 254 -15.53 -0.13 -15.80
C ASN A 254 -16.00 -1.56 -16.15
N LEU A 255 -16.65 -2.24 -15.20
CA LEU A 255 -17.06 -3.64 -15.37
C LEU A 255 -18.24 -3.83 -16.34
N LEU A 256 -19.12 -2.83 -16.45
CA LEU A 256 -20.27 -2.90 -17.34
C LEU A 256 -19.80 -2.87 -18.81
N ASP A 257 -18.85 -2.00 -19.14
CA ASP A 257 -18.28 -1.96 -20.47
C ASP A 257 -17.36 -3.17 -20.73
N LEU A 258 -16.70 -3.70 -19.70
CA LEU A 258 -16.00 -4.99 -19.81
C LEU A 258 -16.94 -6.12 -20.24
N SER A 259 -18.13 -6.27 -19.62
CA SER A 259 -19.07 -7.34 -19.99
C SER A 259 -19.62 -7.19 -21.40
N ARG A 260 -19.88 -5.96 -21.85
CA ARG A 260 -20.27 -5.65 -23.24
C ARG A 260 -19.16 -6.00 -24.22
N ASN A 261 -17.91 -5.68 -23.88
CA ASN A 261 -16.75 -6.03 -24.71
C ASN A 261 -16.57 -7.55 -24.78
N LEU A 262 -16.68 -8.27 -23.66
CA LEU A 262 -16.63 -9.75 -23.64
C LEU A 262 -17.69 -10.34 -24.56
N SER A 263 -18.94 -9.88 -24.45
CA SER A 263 -20.04 -10.28 -25.34
C SER A 263 -19.69 -10.04 -26.82
N HIS A 264 -19.18 -8.84 -27.14
CA HIS A 264 -18.85 -8.44 -28.51
C HIS A 264 -17.69 -9.26 -29.13
N TYR A 265 -16.60 -9.47 -28.39
CA TYR A 265 -15.45 -10.23 -28.91
C TYR A 265 -15.80 -11.71 -29.06
N PHE A 266 -16.50 -12.30 -28.09
CA PHE A 266 -16.89 -13.71 -28.16
C PHE A 266 -18.04 -13.99 -29.14
N ALA A 267 -18.85 -12.98 -29.47
CA ALA A 267 -19.83 -13.05 -30.57
C ALA A 267 -19.17 -13.18 -31.95
N LYS A 268 -17.93 -12.71 -32.11
CA LYS A 268 -17.17 -12.84 -33.37
C LYS A 268 -16.44 -14.18 -33.45
N ASP A 269 -15.82 -14.60 -32.35
CA ASP A 269 -15.17 -15.89 -32.22
C ASP A 269 -15.53 -16.55 -30.88
N PRO A 270 -16.44 -17.54 -30.87
CA PRO A 270 -16.83 -18.22 -29.64
C PRO A 270 -15.64 -18.98 -29.00
N PRO A 271 -15.33 -18.71 -27.73
CA PRO A 271 -14.16 -19.31 -27.08
C PRO A 271 -14.44 -20.72 -26.54
N LEU A 272 -15.70 -21.16 -26.45
CA LEU A 272 -16.11 -22.46 -25.91
C LEU A 272 -16.95 -23.24 -26.92
N TYR A 273 -16.75 -24.56 -26.97
CA TYR A 273 -17.61 -25.49 -27.70
C TYR A 273 -18.17 -26.56 -26.77
N SER A 274 -19.41 -26.99 -27.01
CA SER A 274 -20.01 -28.12 -26.31
C SER A 274 -19.48 -29.45 -26.84
N GLN A 275 -19.00 -30.31 -25.96
CA GLN A 275 -18.66 -31.69 -26.26
C GLN A 275 -19.94 -32.54 -26.24
N ARG A 276 -20.34 -33.11 -27.38
CA ARG A 276 -21.41 -34.12 -27.38
C ARG A 276 -20.88 -35.39 -26.73
N ARG A 277 -21.53 -35.85 -25.66
CA ARG A 277 -21.33 -37.22 -25.17
C ARG A 277 -21.98 -38.20 -26.14
N PRO A 278 -21.29 -39.27 -26.57
CA PRO A 278 -21.97 -40.41 -27.18
C PRO A 278 -22.95 -40.99 -26.15
N ASN A 279 -24.22 -41.05 -26.50
CA ASN A 279 -25.26 -41.71 -25.70
C ASN A 279 -24.85 -43.18 -25.52
N PRO A 280 -24.74 -43.75 -24.30
CA PRO A 280 -24.59 -45.19 -24.16
C PRO A 280 -25.91 -45.85 -24.59
N HIS A 281 -25.86 -46.60 -25.69
CA HIS A 281 -27.02 -47.30 -26.21
C HIS A 281 -27.36 -48.45 -25.24
N PRO A 282 -28.64 -48.76 -24.98
CA PRO A 282 -28.99 -49.88 -24.11
C PRO A 282 -28.53 -51.19 -24.75
N ILE A 283 -27.74 -51.95 -23.99
CA ILE A 283 -27.24 -53.27 -24.35
C ILE A 283 -28.44 -54.23 -24.46
N ASN A 284 -28.65 -54.76 -25.66
CA ASN A 284 -29.53 -55.89 -25.92
C ASN A 284 -28.80 -57.20 -25.53
N PRO A 285 -29.40 -58.13 -24.76
CA PRO A 285 -28.73 -59.34 -24.33
C PRO A 285 -28.89 -60.42 -25.40
N ASN A 286 -27.79 -60.90 -25.97
CA ASN A 286 -27.75 -62.28 -26.48
C ASN A 286 -26.33 -62.86 -26.36
N PRO A 287 -26.16 -64.09 -25.82
CA PRO A 287 -24.85 -64.63 -25.47
C PRO A 287 -24.27 -65.50 -26.59
N ALA A 288 -22.97 -65.35 -26.84
CA ALA A 288 -22.14 -66.40 -27.44
C ALA A 288 -20.73 -66.32 -26.85
N PRO A 289 -20.06 -67.46 -26.58
CA PRO A 289 -18.94 -67.51 -25.64
C PRO A 289 -17.58 -67.54 -26.35
N SER A 290 -16.57 -66.92 -25.73
CA SER A 290 -15.15 -67.25 -25.99
C SER A 290 -14.27 -66.87 -24.78
N PRO A 291 -13.17 -67.60 -24.53
CA PRO A 291 -12.66 -67.84 -23.19
C PRO A 291 -11.49 -66.93 -22.79
N SER A 292 -11.43 -66.63 -21.50
CA SER A 292 -10.30 -66.02 -20.79
C SER A 292 -9.41 -67.09 -20.13
N PRO A 293 -8.14 -66.78 -19.86
CA PRO A 293 -7.49 -67.28 -18.66
C PRO A 293 -7.06 -66.14 -17.73
N SER A 294 -7.48 -66.27 -16.48
CA SER A 294 -7.08 -65.50 -15.30
C SER A 294 -5.72 -65.99 -14.79
N PHE A 295 -4.95 -65.16 -14.08
CA PHE A 295 -4.20 -65.60 -12.89
C PHE A 295 -3.93 -64.45 -11.90
N ASN A 296 -3.75 -64.88 -10.66
CA ASN A 296 -4.02 -64.19 -9.40
C ASN A 296 -2.91 -63.27 -8.87
N SER A 297 -3.36 -62.40 -7.98
CA SER A 297 -2.62 -61.69 -6.93
C SER A 297 -2.16 -62.64 -5.81
N LEU A 298 -0.98 -62.44 -5.21
CA LEU A 298 -0.80 -62.01 -3.81
C LEU A 298 0.68 -61.96 -3.35
N ASN A 299 1.00 -60.91 -2.59
CA ASN A 299 1.65 -60.90 -1.26
C ASN A 299 3.07 -60.31 -1.04
N ASN A 300 3.08 -59.36 -0.07
CA ASN A 300 3.99 -59.13 1.06
C ASN A 300 5.45 -58.61 0.93
N GLY A 301 5.69 -57.47 1.61
CA GLY A 301 6.79 -57.30 2.60
C GLY A 301 8.01 -56.43 2.23
N PRO A 302 8.73 -55.81 3.21
CA PRO A 302 9.32 -54.47 3.06
C PRO A 302 10.86 -54.36 3.15
N SER A 303 11.36 -53.13 2.88
CA SER A 303 12.65 -52.51 3.28
C SER A 303 13.95 -52.92 2.56
N VAL A 304 14.77 -51.92 2.20
CA VAL A 304 16.20 -51.76 2.53
C VAL A 304 16.99 -50.98 1.45
N ARG A 305 17.57 -49.88 1.94
CA ARG A 305 18.67 -49.00 1.49
C ARG A 305 19.83 -49.70 0.72
N PRO A 306 20.50 -49.06 -0.26
CA PRO A 306 21.76 -49.59 -0.79
C PRO A 306 22.92 -49.28 0.15
N ALA A 307 23.59 -50.31 0.65
CA ALA A 307 24.83 -50.24 1.41
C ALA A 307 26.04 -50.61 0.53
N ILE A 308 27.14 -49.89 0.74
CA ILE A 308 28.51 -50.18 0.27
C ILE A 308 29.02 -51.48 0.93
N PRO A 309 29.75 -52.36 0.23
CA PRO A 309 31.06 -52.81 0.72
C PRO A 309 32.06 -53.17 -0.44
N PRO A 310 33.27 -53.72 -0.19
CA PRO A 310 34.47 -52.95 0.07
C PRO A 310 35.66 -53.27 -0.87
N ARG A 311 36.69 -52.43 -0.76
CA ARG A 311 38.00 -52.50 -1.41
C ARG A 311 38.81 -53.70 -0.91
N ALA A 312 39.43 -54.46 -1.82
CA ALA A 312 40.50 -55.42 -1.51
C ALA A 312 41.79 -55.01 -2.24
N TYR A 313 42.88 -54.92 -1.48
CA TYR A 313 44.26 -54.81 -1.96
C TYR A 313 44.91 -56.21 -1.94
N THR A 314 45.90 -56.41 -2.82
CA THR A 314 47.21 -57.13 -2.69
C THR A 314 47.62 -57.73 -4.06
N PRO A 315 48.86 -58.23 -4.26
CA PRO A 315 50.13 -57.50 -4.35
C PRO A 315 50.94 -57.84 -5.62
N SER A 316 52.01 -57.07 -5.90
CA SER A 316 53.06 -57.41 -6.91
C SER A 316 53.99 -58.51 -6.38
N PRO A 317 54.62 -59.37 -7.22
CA PRO A 317 56.11 -59.37 -7.22
C PRO A 317 56.86 -59.92 -8.47
N TYR A 318 58.04 -59.32 -8.70
CA TYR A 318 59.33 -59.87 -9.21
C TYR A 318 59.45 -60.57 -10.57
N GLY A 319 60.49 -60.19 -11.34
CA GLY A 319 61.06 -61.09 -12.34
C GLY A 319 62.09 -60.57 -13.35
N SER A 320 63.28 -60.19 -12.87
CA SER A 320 64.60 -60.35 -13.53
C SER A 320 64.92 -59.66 -14.86
N GLY A 321 66.10 -59.02 -14.89
CA GLY A 321 66.56 -58.21 -16.01
C GLY A 321 67.20 -58.99 -17.17
N ARG A 322 67.55 -58.24 -18.21
CA ARG A 322 68.80 -58.42 -18.96
C ARG A 322 69.17 -57.14 -19.70
N ILE A 323 70.40 -56.71 -19.45
CA ILE A 323 71.16 -55.76 -20.27
C ILE A 323 71.72 -56.56 -21.46
N GLN A 324 71.55 -56.06 -22.68
CA GLN A 324 72.50 -56.25 -23.80
C GLN A 324 72.19 -55.24 -24.94
N PRO A 325 73.13 -54.99 -25.86
CA PRO A 325 73.54 -53.64 -26.23
C PRO A 325 72.93 -53.17 -27.56
N GLU A 326 72.94 -51.86 -27.75
CA GLU A 326 72.62 -51.22 -29.02
C GLU A 326 73.49 -51.73 -30.17
N ARG A 327 72.83 -52.03 -31.29
CA ARG A 327 73.41 -51.93 -32.64
C ARG A 327 72.33 -51.40 -33.59
N PRO A 328 72.69 -50.56 -34.58
CA PRO A 328 71.78 -49.56 -35.12
C PRO A 328 71.06 -50.02 -36.40
N SER A 329 70.05 -49.22 -36.76
CA SER A 329 69.34 -49.15 -38.04
C SER A 329 68.39 -50.31 -38.40
N GLY A 330 67.11 -50.05 -38.23
CA GLY A 330 66.01 -50.67 -38.96
C GLY A 330 64.90 -49.65 -39.03
N THR A 331 64.55 -49.19 -40.23
CA THR A 331 63.47 -48.26 -40.54
C THR A 331 62.24 -48.54 -39.67
N GLU A 332 61.82 -47.59 -38.82
CA GLU A 332 60.54 -47.72 -38.12
C GLU A 332 59.44 -47.96 -39.16
N ASP A 333 58.67 -49.03 -38.99
CA ASP A 333 57.53 -49.31 -39.85
C ASP A 333 56.62 -48.07 -39.85
N PRO A 334 56.42 -47.40 -41.00
CA PRO A 334 55.58 -46.21 -41.10
C PRO A 334 54.20 -46.39 -40.46
N THR A 335 53.72 -47.64 -40.44
CA THR A 335 52.45 -48.04 -39.86
C THR A 335 52.45 -47.95 -38.32
N GLU A 336 53.53 -48.33 -37.66
CA GLU A 336 53.64 -48.29 -36.19
C GLU A 336 53.85 -46.86 -35.68
N VAL A 337 54.62 -46.05 -36.41
CA VAL A 337 54.78 -44.61 -36.13
C VAL A 337 53.44 -43.87 -36.31
N PHE A 338 52.70 -44.20 -37.39
CA PHE A 338 51.38 -43.64 -37.61
C PHE A 338 50.39 -44.02 -36.51
N LYS A 339 50.34 -45.30 -36.09
CA LYS A 339 49.49 -45.75 -34.97
C LYS A 339 49.86 -45.03 -33.68
N ARG A 340 51.15 -44.91 -33.35
CA ARG A 340 51.62 -44.20 -32.14
C ARG A 340 51.21 -42.73 -32.17
N ASN A 341 51.36 -42.06 -33.30
CA ASN A 341 50.93 -40.67 -33.48
C ASN A 341 49.41 -40.50 -33.43
N ALA A 342 48.65 -41.44 -33.99
CA ALA A 342 47.18 -41.44 -33.92
C ALA A 342 46.68 -41.66 -32.49
N ILE A 343 47.30 -42.58 -31.74
CA ILE A 343 47.00 -42.81 -30.32
C ILE A 343 47.34 -41.57 -29.50
N ASN A 344 48.51 -40.96 -29.71
CA ASN A 344 48.88 -39.72 -29.01
C ASN A 344 47.89 -38.59 -29.29
N LYS A 345 47.48 -38.39 -30.55
CA LYS A 345 46.45 -37.39 -30.90
C LYS A 345 45.10 -37.66 -30.25
N LEU A 346 44.66 -38.91 -30.19
CA LEU A 346 43.41 -39.28 -29.52
C LEU A 346 43.49 -39.03 -28.01
N VAL A 347 44.63 -39.36 -27.39
CA VAL A 347 44.88 -39.11 -25.96
C VAL A 347 44.94 -37.62 -25.67
N GLU A 348 45.59 -36.82 -26.52
CA GLU A 348 45.62 -35.36 -26.41
C GLU A 348 44.22 -34.74 -26.58
N SER A 349 43.46 -35.19 -27.58
CA SER A 349 42.07 -34.75 -27.79
C SER A 349 41.19 -35.08 -26.58
N LEU A 350 41.30 -36.31 -26.05
CA LEU A 350 40.55 -36.74 -24.88
C LEU A 350 40.92 -35.94 -23.62
N HIS A 351 42.20 -35.66 -23.40
CA HIS A 351 42.62 -34.79 -22.29
C HIS A 351 42.11 -33.35 -22.45
N SER A 352 42.12 -32.82 -23.68
CA SER A 352 41.55 -31.52 -24.00
C SER A 352 40.04 -31.48 -23.72
N ASP A 353 39.29 -32.49 -24.17
CA ASP A 353 37.84 -32.60 -23.97
C ASP A 353 37.49 -32.76 -22.49
N ILE A 354 38.23 -33.59 -21.75
CA ILE A 354 38.06 -33.72 -20.29
C ILE A 354 38.35 -32.39 -19.58
N GLY A 355 39.38 -31.66 -20.01
CA GLY A 355 39.70 -30.33 -19.49
C GLY A 355 38.59 -29.32 -19.75
N ALA A 356 38.05 -29.30 -20.98
CA ALA A 356 36.95 -28.43 -21.36
C ALA A 356 35.66 -28.74 -20.58
N LEU A 357 35.32 -30.03 -20.42
CA LEU A 357 34.17 -30.47 -19.64
C LEU A 357 34.30 -30.09 -18.16
N ARG A 358 35.48 -30.26 -17.55
CA ARG A 358 35.73 -29.84 -16.16
C ARG A 358 35.55 -28.35 -15.98
N LYS A 359 36.18 -27.54 -16.86
CA LYS A 359 36.08 -26.08 -16.83
C LYS A 359 34.62 -25.61 -16.97
N THR A 360 33.85 -26.25 -17.85
CA THR A 360 32.42 -25.95 -18.03
C THR A 360 31.63 -26.26 -16.75
N ARG A 361 31.85 -27.44 -16.15
CA ARG A 361 31.19 -27.82 -14.89
C ARG A 361 31.57 -26.92 -13.71
N GLU A 362 32.82 -26.49 -13.63
CA GLU A 362 33.29 -25.55 -12.61
C GLU A 362 32.59 -24.21 -12.76
N ALA A 363 32.47 -23.67 -13.98
CA ALA A 363 31.75 -22.44 -14.24
C ALA A 363 30.24 -22.55 -13.92
N GLU A 364 29.61 -23.67 -14.27
CA GLU A 364 28.20 -23.94 -13.89
C GLU A 364 28.03 -24.01 -12.37
N MET A 365 28.95 -24.67 -11.67
CA MET A 365 28.96 -24.79 -10.21
C MET A 365 29.13 -23.42 -9.55
N GLU A 366 30.09 -22.62 -10.00
CA GLU A 366 30.28 -21.24 -9.53
C GLU A 366 29.02 -20.38 -9.78
N GLY A 367 28.39 -20.53 -10.95
CA GLY A 367 27.13 -19.86 -11.28
C GLY A 367 25.99 -20.26 -10.33
N MET A 368 25.86 -21.55 -10.03
CA MET A 368 24.85 -22.05 -9.08
C MET A 368 25.11 -21.56 -7.65
N PHE A 369 26.36 -21.54 -7.18
CA PHE A 369 26.70 -21.01 -5.86
C PHE A 369 26.45 -19.50 -5.77
N GLY A 370 26.76 -18.75 -6.83
CA GLY A 370 26.44 -17.32 -6.91
C GLY A 370 24.93 -17.06 -6.83
N ALA A 371 24.14 -17.85 -7.57
CA ALA A 371 22.67 -17.78 -7.50
C ALA A 371 22.13 -18.14 -6.11
N GLN A 372 22.66 -19.20 -5.47
CA GLN A 372 22.28 -19.59 -4.11
C GLN A 372 22.60 -18.51 -3.08
N ALA A 373 23.77 -17.86 -3.19
CA ALA A 373 24.15 -16.74 -2.32
C ALA A 373 23.20 -15.55 -2.49
N ALA A 374 22.86 -15.19 -3.74
CA ALA A 374 21.93 -14.10 -4.04
C ALA A 374 20.51 -14.38 -3.51
N LEU A 375 20.03 -15.62 -3.62
CA LEU A 375 18.74 -16.03 -3.07
C LEU A 375 18.71 -15.94 -1.54
N ARG A 376 19.76 -16.43 -0.87
CA ARG A 376 19.88 -16.34 0.59
C ARG A 376 19.93 -14.89 1.08
N GLN A 377 20.62 -14.01 0.36
CA GLN A 377 20.64 -12.58 0.68
C GLN A 377 19.25 -11.94 0.54
N ARG A 378 18.49 -12.30 -0.50
CA ARG A 378 17.12 -11.81 -0.69
C ARG A 378 16.17 -12.35 0.38
N GLU A 379 16.31 -13.61 0.78
CA GLU A 379 15.56 -14.20 1.89
C GLU A 379 15.80 -13.42 3.20
N GLU A 380 17.06 -13.08 3.49
CA GLU A 380 17.40 -12.29 4.67
C GLU A 380 16.79 -10.87 4.59
N GLN A 381 16.84 -10.22 3.44
CA GLN A 381 16.20 -8.92 3.24
C GLN A 381 14.68 -8.97 3.41
N LEU A 382 14.03 -9.99 2.85
CA LEU A 382 12.58 -10.18 2.97
C LEU A 382 12.19 -10.50 4.42
N SER A 383 12.93 -11.37 5.10
CA SER A 383 12.65 -11.72 6.50
C SER A 383 12.84 -10.52 7.44
N ARG A 384 13.84 -9.67 7.18
CA ARG A 384 13.99 -8.38 7.87
C ARG A 384 12.80 -7.46 7.61
N GLY A 385 12.42 -7.26 6.35
CA GLY A 385 11.28 -6.40 6.00
C GLY A 385 9.95 -6.89 6.60
N VAL A 386 9.75 -8.21 6.66
CA VAL A 386 8.57 -8.80 7.34
C VAL A 386 8.58 -8.49 8.83
N ARG A 387 9.73 -8.57 9.49
CA ARG A 387 9.85 -8.24 10.92
C ARG A 387 9.58 -6.77 11.18
N GLU A 388 10.15 -5.87 10.39
CA GLU A 388 9.94 -4.43 10.51
C GLU A 388 8.45 -4.07 10.34
N MET A 389 7.77 -4.64 9.33
CA MET A 389 6.34 -4.41 9.14
C MET A 389 5.49 -4.98 10.28
N GLN A 390 5.90 -6.10 10.87
CA GLN A 390 5.20 -6.70 12.01
C GLN A 390 5.33 -5.81 13.26
N ASP A 391 6.52 -5.28 13.53
CA ASP A 391 6.76 -4.35 14.63
C ASP A 391 5.96 -3.05 14.44
N GLU A 392 5.89 -2.53 13.21
CA GLU A 392 5.07 -1.36 12.87
C GLU A 392 3.57 -1.63 13.07
N LYS A 393 3.09 -2.79 12.62
CA LYS A 393 1.69 -3.23 12.83
C LYS A 393 1.36 -3.26 14.32
N GLU A 394 2.21 -3.87 15.14
CA GLU A 394 2.02 -3.95 16.59
C GLU A 394 2.01 -2.56 17.23
N GLY A 395 2.89 -1.65 16.78
CA GLY A 395 2.90 -0.27 17.23
C GLY A 395 1.61 0.50 16.87
N LEU A 396 1.08 0.29 15.66
CA LEU A 396 -0.17 0.90 15.23
C LEU A 396 -1.38 0.33 15.99
N GLU A 397 -1.40 -0.98 16.26
CA GLU A 397 -2.44 -1.62 17.07
C GLU A 397 -2.48 -1.04 18.49
N GLN A 398 -1.33 -0.79 19.10
CA GLN A 398 -1.24 -0.13 20.41
C GLN A 398 -1.75 1.32 20.38
N GLN A 399 -1.39 2.10 19.34
CA GLN A 399 -1.89 3.46 19.19
C GLN A 399 -3.41 3.49 18.98
N LEU A 400 -3.95 2.56 18.18
CA LEU A 400 -5.38 2.42 17.98
C LEU A 400 -6.08 2.11 19.32
N GLN A 401 -5.55 1.18 20.10
CA GLN A 401 -6.12 0.83 21.40
C GLN A 401 -6.13 2.04 22.36
N MET A 402 -5.06 2.84 22.39
CA MET A 402 -4.99 4.06 23.19
C MET A 402 -6.04 5.09 22.74
N VAL A 403 -6.22 5.29 21.43
CA VAL A 403 -7.22 6.23 20.90
C VAL A 403 -8.63 5.76 21.22
N LEU A 404 -8.92 4.46 21.08
CA LEU A 404 -10.23 3.89 21.43
C LEU A 404 -10.51 4.05 22.92
N MET A 405 -9.54 3.76 23.78
CA MET A 405 -9.70 3.95 25.22
C MET A 405 -9.93 5.41 25.59
N ASN A 406 -9.24 6.34 24.95
CA ASN A 406 -9.49 7.78 25.13
C ASN A 406 -10.87 8.21 24.61
N ALA A 407 -11.32 7.63 23.50
CA ALA A 407 -12.66 7.88 22.96
C ALA A 407 -13.74 7.38 23.95
N ASP A 408 -13.60 6.18 24.51
CA ASP A 408 -14.52 5.65 25.52
C ASP A 408 -14.60 6.54 26.76
N VAL A 409 -13.46 7.06 27.22
CA VAL A 409 -13.41 8.01 28.34
C VAL A 409 -14.16 9.31 28.01
N LEU A 410 -13.97 9.86 26.81
CA LEU A 410 -14.65 11.07 26.36
C LEU A 410 -16.15 10.84 26.16
N GLU A 411 -16.55 9.71 25.58
CA GLU A 411 -17.96 9.32 25.45
C GLU A 411 -18.62 9.13 26.82
N GLY A 412 -17.91 8.53 27.78
CA GLY A 412 -18.35 8.42 29.17
C GLY A 412 -18.59 9.79 29.81
N TRP A 413 -17.62 10.69 29.66
CA TRP A 413 -17.71 12.06 30.17
C TRP A 413 -18.85 12.85 29.51
N LEU A 414 -19.01 12.73 28.19
CA LEU A 414 -20.10 13.38 27.45
C LEU A 414 -21.46 12.90 27.95
N ARG A 415 -21.68 11.59 28.07
CA ARG A 415 -22.94 11.03 28.57
C ARG A 415 -23.29 11.52 29.99
N GLU A 416 -22.29 11.71 30.84
CA GLU A 416 -22.48 12.24 32.20
C GLU A 416 -22.77 13.75 32.24
N ASN A 417 -22.37 14.50 31.20
CA ASN A 417 -22.42 15.95 31.19
C ASN A 417 -23.43 16.55 30.20
N GLU A 418 -23.93 15.80 29.22
CA GLU A 418 -24.98 16.23 28.28
C GLU A 418 -26.24 16.72 29.00
N GLY A 419 -26.68 16.03 30.06
CA GLY A 419 -27.82 16.45 30.87
C GLY A 419 -27.57 17.71 31.70
N LYS A 420 -26.31 18.03 32.02
CA LYS A 420 -25.92 19.26 32.73
C LYS A 420 -25.88 20.45 31.78
N ALA A 421 -25.41 20.25 30.55
CA ALA A 421 -25.40 21.27 29.50
C ALA A 421 -26.83 21.72 29.12
N ALA A 422 -27.79 20.79 29.03
CA ALA A 422 -29.20 21.11 28.76
C ALA A 422 -29.84 22.01 29.84
N ASN A 423 -29.34 21.97 31.08
CA ASN A 423 -29.84 22.76 32.20
C ASN A 423 -29.17 24.13 32.34
N MET A 424 -28.11 24.41 31.56
CA MET A 424 -27.21 25.56 31.77
C MET A 424 -27.42 26.72 30.79
N GLY A 425 -28.43 26.66 29.92
CA GLY A 425 -28.75 27.73 28.96
C GLY A 425 -27.73 27.87 27.83
N SER A 426 -27.82 28.94 27.02
CA SER A 426 -26.82 29.25 25.99
C SER A 426 -25.51 29.68 26.66
N VAL A 427 -24.62 28.71 26.85
CA VAL A 427 -23.25 28.98 27.31
C VAL A 427 -22.49 29.58 26.13
N ASP A 428 -21.83 30.73 26.36
CA ASP A 428 -20.94 31.33 25.37
C ASP A 428 -19.78 30.37 25.09
N ALA A 429 -19.41 30.22 23.82
CA ALA A 429 -18.40 29.23 23.41
C ALA A 429 -17.03 29.52 24.04
N ASP A 430 -16.76 30.80 24.35
CA ASP A 430 -15.54 31.27 25.00
C ASP A 430 -15.51 30.97 26.51
N ASP A 431 -16.67 30.83 27.17
CA ASP A 431 -16.77 30.47 28.60
C ASP A 431 -16.79 28.96 28.84
N MET A 432 -16.98 28.16 27.78
CA MET A 432 -17.11 26.71 27.87
C MET A 432 -15.76 25.98 28.05
N PHE A 433 -14.66 26.61 27.62
CA PHE A 433 -13.32 26.02 27.67
C PHE A 433 -12.36 26.91 28.48
N GLU A 434 -12.05 26.48 29.70
CA GLU A 434 -10.99 27.11 30.48
C GLU A 434 -9.65 26.44 30.23
N ALA A 435 -8.60 27.24 30.07
CA ALA A 435 -7.24 26.73 29.99
C ALA A 435 -6.84 26.03 31.29
N CYS A 436 -6.21 24.85 31.19
CA CYS A 436 -5.84 24.01 32.32
C CYS A 436 -4.95 24.70 33.37
N ASP A 437 -4.19 25.72 32.96
CA ASP A 437 -3.25 26.45 33.81
C ASP A 437 -2.98 27.86 33.25
N PRO A 438 -2.42 28.78 34.06
CA PRO A 438 -2.15 30.15 33.62
C PRO A 438 -1.19 30.27 32.42
N LEU A 439 -0.22 29.35 32.28
CA LEU A 439 0.69 29.35 31.12
C LEU A 439 -0.06 28.91 29.86
N SER A 440 -0.93 27.92 29.95
CA SER A 440 -1.80 27.51 28.84
C SER A 440 -2.79 28.62 28.45
N ARG A 441 -3.32 29.39 29.40
CA ARG A 441 -4.15 30.57 29.12
C ARG A 441 -3.37 31.62 28.34
N GLN A 442 -2.17 31.95 28.80
CA GLN A 442 -1.29 32.90 28.13
C GLN A 442 -0.87 32.43 26.73
N MET A 443 -0.68 31.12 26.55
CA MET A 443 -0.41 30.52 25.23
C MET A 443 -1.57 30.72 24.27
N LEU A 444 -2.80 30.44 24.75
CA LEU A 444 -4.02 30.57 23.97
C LEU A 444 -4.22 32.01 23.50
N GLU A 445 -4.13 32.97 24.41
CA GLU A 445 -4.30 34.41 24.13
C GLU A 445 -3.23 34.95 23.17
N CYS A 446 -1.96 34.54 23.35
CA CYS A 446 -0.91 34.94 22.42
C CYS A 446 -1.13 34.35 21.01
N THR A 447 -1.62 33.12 20.93
CA THR A 447 -1.84 32.44 19.64
C THR A 447 -3.06 33.01 18.93
N SER A 448 -4.16 33.25 19.64
CA SER A 448 -5.37 33.86 19.07
C SER A 448 -5.07 35.28 18.56
N SER A 449 -4.33 36.08 19.33
CA SER A 449 -3.95 37.44 18.92
C SER A 449 -3.00 37.43 17.72
N ASP A 450 -2.04 36.49 17.64
CA ASP A 450 -1.16 36.34 16.48
C ASP A 450 -1.95 36.07 15.19
N LEU A 451 -2.90 35.15 15.25
CA LEU A 451 -3.78 34.80 14.11
C LEU A 451 -4.70 35.95 13.73
N ALA A 452 -5.31 36.62 14.72
CA ALA A 452 -6.16 37.78 14.47
C ALA A 452 -5.39 38.92 13.77
N ILE A 453 -4.11 39.11 14.12
CA ILE A 453 -3.25 40.07 13.43
C ILE A 453 -2.98 39.64 11.99
N GLU A 454 -2.74 38.36 11.70
CA GLU A 454 -2.57 37.87 10.33
C GLU A 454 -3.80 38.18 9.45
N ASP A 455 -5.00 37.90 9.97
CA ASP A 455 -6.26 38.21 9.29
C ASP A 455 -6.47 39.72 9.08
N THR A 456 -6.10 40.53 10.09
CA THR A 456 -6.19 41.99 10.00
C THR A 456 -5.20 42.53 8.96
N VAL A 457 -3.98 42.02 8.91
CA VAL A 457 -2.99 42.43 7.90
C VAL A 457 -3.45 42.03 6.50
N TYR A 458 -4.00 40.82 6.34
CA TYR A 458 -4.55 40.36 5.06
C TYR A 458 -5.68 41.26 4.55
N THR A 459 -6.61 41.63 5.42
CA THR A 459 -7.73 42.52 5.06
C THR A 459 -7.26 43.95 4.78
N LEU A 460 -6.28 44.47 5.53
CA LEU A 460 -5.65 45.76 5.25
C LEU A 460 -4.92 45.78 3.90
N ASP A 461 -4.26 44.69 3.53
CA ASP A 461 -3.57 44.55 2.25
C ASP A 461 -4.56 44.62 1.08
N LYS A 462 -5.66 43.88 1.19
CA LYS A 462 -6.75 43.93 0.21
C LYS A 462 -7.36 45.33 0.10
N ALA A 463 -7.65 45.99 1.23
CA ALA A 463 -8.21 47.34 1.24
C ALA A 463 -7.25 48.39 0.65
N ALA A 464 -5.94 48.20 0.78
CA ALA A 464 -4.94 49.05 0.13
C ALA A 464 -4.89 48.82 -1.39
N GLN A 465 -4.97 47.57 -1.85
CA GLN A 465 -5.04 47.22 -3.27
C GLN A 465 -6.30 47.77 -3.95
N ASP A 466 -7.44 47.73 -3.26
CA ASP A 466 -8.72 48.27 -3.71
C ASP A 466 -8.79 49.82 -3.63
N GLY A 467 -7.74 50.48 -3.12
CA GLY A 467 -7.66 51.94 -3.00
C GLY A 467 -8.56 52.54 -1.90
N LEU A 468 -9.13 51.72 -1.02
CA LEU A 468 -9.99 52.15 0.09
C LEU A 468 -9.20 52.83 1.22
N ILE A 469 -7.90 52.50 1.34
CA ILE A 469 -7.02 53.04 2.37
C ILE A 469 -5.79 53.68 1.71
N PRO A 470 -5.40 54.91 2.09
CA PRO A 470 -4.16 55.52 1.61
C PRO A 470 -2.93 54.69 1.97
N PHE A 471 -1.96 54.58 1.05
CA PHE A 471 -0.77 53.76 1.23
C PHE A 471 0.03 54.10 2.52
N ASP A 472 0.15 55.38 2.86
CA ASP A 472 0.82 55.82 4.09
C ASP A 472 0.09 55.38 5.37
N GLN A 473 -1.23 55.19 5.31
CA GLN A 473 -2.02 54.68 6.41
C GLN A 473 -1.88 53.16 6.53
N TYR A 474 -1.87 52.44 5.40
CA TYR A 474 -1.58 51.00 5.35
C TYR A 474 -0.21 50.68 5.96
N LEU A 475 0.85 51.35 5.51
CA LEU A 475 2.22 51.11 6.02
C LEU A 475 2.34 51.37 7.53
N ARG A 476 1.66 52.39 8.06
CA ARG A 476 1.64 52.67 9.51
C ARG A 476 0.95 51.54 10.27
N ASN A 477 -0.22 51.10 9.82
CA ASN A 477 -0.99 50.06 10.49
C ASN A 477 -0.27 48.71 10.46
N VAL A 478 0.28 48.30 9.30
CA VAL A 478 1.05 47.05 9.19
C VAL A 478 2.26 47.07 10.12
N ARG A 479 3.02 48.17 10.18
CA ARG A 479 4.17 48.28 11.10
C ARG A 479 3.78 48.16 12.57
N MET A 480 2.66 48.77 12.98
CA MET A 480 2.17 48.66 14.36
C MET A 480 1.76 47.22 14.68
N LEU A 481 0.96 46.61 13.82
CA LEU A 481 0.49 45.23 13.96
C LEU A 481 1.64 44.23 13.95
N SER A 482 2.63 44.37 13.06
CA SER A 482 3.81 43.49 13.05
C SER A 482 4.64 43.60 14.34
N ARG A 483 4.69 44.79 14.97
CA ARG A 483 5.38 44.96 16.26
C ARG A 483 4.63 44.23 17.37
N GLU A 484 3.31 44.32 17.40
CA GLU A 484 2.44 43.61 18.33
C GLU A 484 2.54 42.09 18.15
N GLN A 485 2.48 41.63 16.89
CA GLN A 485 2.65 40.24 16.50
C GLN A 485 3.98 39.66 17.00
N PHE A 486 5.06 40.43 16.88
CA PHE A 486 6.37 40.02 17.41
C PHE A 486 6.32 39.75 18.92
N PHE A 487 5.63 40.57 19.71
CA PHE A 487 5.50 40.37 21.15
C PHE A 487 4.67 39.13 21.49
N HIS A 488 3.58 38.85 20.76
CA HIS A 488 2.81 37.62 20.94
C HIS A 488 3.65 36.37 20.62
N ARG A 489 4.39 36.38 19.50
CA ARG A 489 5.30 35.28 19.12
C ARG A 489 6.44 35.06 20.12
N ALA A 490 7.06 36.15 20.58
CA ALA A 490 8.12 36.09 21.58
C ALA A 490 7.61 35.56 22.93
N THR A 491 6.40 35.97 23.34
CA THR A 491 5.76 35.50 24.58
C THR A 491 5.38 34.03 24.47
N SER A 492 4.77 33.59 23.36
CA SER A 492 4.49 32.19 23.07
C SER A 492 5.76 31.33 23.13
N ALA A 493 6.89 31.80 22.57
CA ALA A 493 8.16 31.09 22.67
C ALA A 493 8.65 30.91 24.13
N LYS A 494 8.52 31.95 24.97
CA LYS A 494 8.89 31.88 26.39
C LYS A 494 7.98 30.95 27.18
N VAL A 495 6.67 31.01 26.95
CA VAL A 495 5.69 30.17 27.64
C VAL A 495 5.93 28.69 27.30
N ARG A 496 6.21 28.36 26.03
CA ARG A 496 6.59 26.99 25.63
C ARG A 496 7.83 26.48 26.38
N ALA A 497 8.87 27.32 26.50
CA ALA A 497 10.07 26.95 27.25
C ALA A 497 9.76 26.70 28.73
N ALA A 498 8.93 27.54 29.35
CA ALA A 498 8.51 27.38 30.74
C ALA A 498 7.67 26.10 30.96
N GLN A 499 6.73 25.79 30.04
CA GLN A 499 5.94 24.56 30.09
C GLN A 499 6.82 23.31 29.98
N MET A 500 7.81 23.32 29.08
CA MET A 500 8.75 22.20 28.94
C MET A 500 9.58 22.01 30.23
N GLN A 501 10.04 23.10 30.83
CA GLN A 501 10.78 23.05 32.10
C GLN A 501 9.90 22.50 33.24
N ALA A 502 8.63 22.91 33.33
CA ALA A 502 7.68 22.42 34.32
C ALA A 502 7.38 20.92 34.14
N GLN A 503 7.25 20.44 32.90
CA GLN A 503 7.08 19.02 32.60
C GLN A 503 8.31 18.20 33.03
N VAL A 504 9.51 18.66 32.68
CA VAL A 504 10.76 18.00 33.09
C VAL A 504 10.89 17.95 34.61
N SER A 505 10.56 19.04 35.32
CA SER A 505 10.57 19.02 36.80
C SER A 505 9.55 18.05 37.38
N SER A 506 8.34 17.98 36.82
CA SER A 506 7.31 17.03 37.26
C SER A 506 7.73 15.57 37.07
N MET A 507 8.37 15.26 35.94
CA MET A 507 8.94 13.94 35.66
C MET A 507 10.07 13.60 36.62
N ALA A 508 10.95 14.55 36.93
CA ALA A 508 12.02 14.36 37.89
C ALA A 508 11.50 14.09 39.32
N THR A 509 10.49 14.83 39.78
CA THR A 509 9.87 14.61 41.11
C THR A 509 9.18 13.24 41.20
N ARG A 510 8.51 12.80 40.12
CA ARG A 510 7.91 11.45 40.06
C ARG A 510 8.97 10.35 40.11
N ALA A 511 10.09 10.51 39.41
CA ALA A 511 11.18 9.54 39.44
C ALA A 511 11.83 9.42 40.84
N SER A 512 11.94 10.52 41.58
CA SER A 512 12.46 10.51 42.96
C SER A 512 11.53 9.89 44.01
N HIS A 513 10.25 9.66 43.70
CA HIS A 513 9.33 8.94 44.61
C HIS A 513 9.41 7.41 44.47
N TYR A 514 10.13 6.91 43.47
CA TYR A 514 10.36 5.47 43.23
C TYR A 514 11.81 5.04 43.47
N ALA A 515 12.65 5.94 43.97
CA ALA A 515 14.02 5.70 44.43
C ALA A 515 14.06 5.85 45.95
#